data_AF-U7VD67-F1
#
_entry.id   AF-U7VD67-F1
#
_cell.length_a   1.000
_cell.length_b   1.000
_cell.length_c   1.000
_cell.angle_alpha   90.00
_cell.angle_beta   90.00
_cell.angle_gamma   90.00
#
_symmetry.space_group_name_H-M   'P 1'
#
loop_
_entity.id
_entity.type
_entity.pdbx_description
1 polymer ?
#
loop_
_entity_poly.entity_id
_entity_poly.type
_entity_poly.pdbx_seq_one_letter_code
_entity_poly.pdbx_strand_id
1 'polypeptide(L)'
;YLLEKYIINILENLSLLLESGISIDKGIDIILENLDSGYLKNRMFILKNIKKGELLSECFKKLNILSLEEIDMIKVGEESGTVEMVLKEISLVRDEELNKKIKIVLKLSEPILLLFVGILISAFVIGLYLPILNMSDIFEI
;
A
#
# COMPACT_ATOMS: atom_id res chain seq x y z
N TYR A 1 -1.17 -3.25 -1.42
CA TYR A 1 -2.05 -2.13 -1.80
C TYR A 1 -3.14 -1.86 -0.75
N LEU A 2 -4.26 -2.60 -0.72
CA LEU A 2 -5.37 -2.28 0.21
C LEU A 2 -4.91 -2.22 1.67
N LEU A 3 -4.17 -3.24 2.13
CA LEU A 3 -3.62 -3.27 3.50
C LEU A 3 -2.73 -2.06 3.82
N GLU A 4 -1.80 -1.71 2.92
CA GLU A 4 -0.93 -0.53 3.08
C GLU A 4 -1.76 0.77 3.11
N LYS A 5 -2.76 0.91 2.24
CA LYS A 5 -3.64 2.08 2.22
C LYS A 5 -4.46 2.21 3.51
N TYR A 6 -4.95 1.10 4.05
CA TYR A 6 -5.60 1.12 5.36
C TYR A 6 -4.65 1.58 6.47
N ILE A 7 -3.40 1.10 6.49
CA ILE A 7 -2.41 1.53 7.50
C ILE A 7 -2.12 3.03 7.36
N ILE A 8 -1.97 3.55 6.14
CA ILE A 8 -1.80 4.99 5.90
C ILE A 8 -2.97 5.77 6.48
N ASN A 9 -4.21 5.39 6.16
CA ASN A 9 -5.40 6.06 6.65
C ASN A 9 -5.52 5.99 8.19
N ILE A 10 -5.07 4.90 8.81
CA ILE A 10 -5.03 4.76 10.28
C ILE A 10 -4.08 5.79 10.89
N LEU A 11 -2.86 5.92 10.34
CA LEU A 11 -1.86 6.85 10.83
C LEU A 11 -2.31 8.31 10.66
N GLU A 12 -2.86 8.63 9.48
CA GLU A 12 -3.40 9.95 9.16
C GLU A 12 -4.58 10.30 10.07
N ASN A 13 -5.58 9.42 10.20
CA ASN A 13 -6.74 9.67 11.07
C ASN A 13 -6.33 9.77 12.54
N LEU A 14 -5.40 8.94 13.02
CA LEU A 14 -4.91 9.05 14.38
C LEU A 14 -4.20 10.40 14.59
N SER A 15 -3.35 10.83 13.65
CA SER A 15 -2.73 12.16 13.69
C SER A 15 -3.78 13.29 13.78
N LEU A 16 -4.82 13.27 12.94
CA LEU A 16 -5.88 14.27 12.95
C LEU A 16 -6.65 14.33 14.28
N LEU A 17 -6.92 13.17 14.88
CA LEU A 17 -7.58 13.08 16.18
C LEU A 17 -6.69 13.70 17.27
N LEU A 18 -5.39 13.38 17.28
CA LEU A 18 -4.43 13.95 18.22
C LEU A 18 -4.26 15.47 18.04
N GLU A 19 -4.17 15.94 16.78
CA GLU A 19 -4.09 17.36 16.43
C GLU A 19 -5.35 18.13 16.91
N SER A 20 -6.50 17.45 16.96
CA SER A 20 -7.76 17.97 17.52
C SER A 20 -7.83 17.94 19.06
N GLY A 21 -6.75 17.55 19.75
CA GLY A 21 -6.67 17.47 21.21
C GLY A 21 -7.31 16.22 21.81
N ILE A 22 -7.67 15.21 21.00
CA ILE A 22 -8.16 13.93 21.51
C ILE A 22 -6.96 13.14 22.03
N SER A 23 -7.11 12.54 23.21
CA SER A 23 -6.06 11.73 23.81
C SER A 23 -5.79 10.45 23.00
N ILE A 24 -4.54 9.96 23.00
CA ILE A 24 -4.10 8.79 22.23
C ILE A 24 -4.98 7.56 22.47
N ASP A 25 -5.35 7.31 23.73
CA ASP A 25 -6.19 6.19 24.11
C ASP A 25 -7.60 6.25 23.49
N LYS A 26 -8.21 7.44 23.47
CA LYS A 26 -9.52 7.67 22.84
C LYS A 26 -9.42 7.66 21.32
N GLY A 27 -8.37 8.24 20.77
CA GLY A 27 -8.11 8.22 19.33
C GLY A 27 -8.04 6.79 18.80
N ILE A 28 -7.30 5.92 19.49
CA ILE A 28 -7.21 4.49 19.16
C ILE A 28 -8.57 3.79 19.27
N ASP A 29 -9.38 4.11 20.29
CA ASP A 29 -10.73 3.56 20.41
C ASP A 29 -11.58 3.90 19.18
N ILE A 30 -11.59 5.17 18.78
CA ILE A 30 -12.32 5.66 17.59
C ILE A 30 -11.83 4.96 16.32
N ILE A 31 -10.52 4.81 16.16
CA ILE A 31 -9.96 4.11 15.00
C ILE A 31 -10.42 2.65 14.98
N LEU A 32 -10.32 1.94 16.11
CA LEU A 32 -10.68 0.51 16.19
C LEU A 32 -12.16 0.22 15.95
N GLU A 33 -13.04 1.17 16.30
CA GLU A 33 -14.48 1.07 16.03
C GLU A 33 -14.80 1.18 14.54
N ASN A 34 -14.07 2.04 13.82
CA ASN A 34 -14.27 2.33 12.39
C ASN A 34 -13.50 1.40 11.44
N LEU A 35 -12.79 0.38 11.93
CA LEU A 35 -12.10 -0.59 11.07
C LEU A 35 -13.04 -1.67 10.54
N ASP A 36 -13.29 -1.63 9.22
CA ASP A 36 -14.07 -2.65 8.50
C ASP A 36 -13.32 -3.99 8.32
N SER A 37 -11.98 -3.96 8.32
CA SER A 37 -11.16 -5.15 8.11
C SER A 37 -10.97 -5.94 9.41
N GLY A 38 -11.59 -7.11 9.50
CA GLY A 38 -11.41 -8.02 10.64
C GLY A 38 -9.95 -8.42 10.90
N TYR A 39 -9.12 -8.50 9.85
CA TYR A 39 -7.69 -8.79 9.98
C TYR A 39 -6.93 -7.66 10.69
N LEU A 40 -7.11 -6.41 10.26
CA LEU A 40 -6.45 -5.26 10.87
C LEU A 40 -6.97 -4.99 12.27
N LYS A 41 -8.27 -5.13 12.48
CA LYS A 41 -8.92 -4.95 13.78
C LYS A 41 -8.32 -5.87 14.85
N ASN A 42 -8.10 -7.15 14.51
CA ASN A 42 -7.49 -8.12 15.42
C ASN A 42 -6.04 -7.78 15.76
N ARG A 43 -5.25 -7.35 14.79
CA ARG A 43 -3.86 -6.94 15.05
C ARG A 43 -3.82 -5.68 15.91
N MET A 44 -4.56 -4.65 15.51
CA MET A 44 -4.57 -3.34 16.17
C MET A 44 -5.19 -3.35 17.56
N PHE A 45 -5.86 -4.43 17.97
CA PHE A 45 -6.32 -4.59 19.35
C PHE A 45 -5.19 -4.50 20.37
N ILE A 46 -3.94 -4.81 19.98
CA ILE A 46 -2.73 -4.62 20.81
C ILE A 46 -2.56 -3.16 21.25
N LEU A 47 -3.02 -2.19 20.46
CA LEU A 47 -2.94 -0.76 20.79
C LEU A 47 -3.75 -0.39 22.04
N LYS A 48 -4.71 -1.23 22.47
CA LYS A 48 -5.39 -1.05 23.76
C LYS A 48 -4.43 -1.14 24.96
N ASN A 49 -3.24 -1.75 24.80
CA ASN A 49 -2.25 -1.82 25.86
C ASN A 49 -1.63 -0.47 26.23
N ILE A 50 -1.80 0.57 25.40
CA ILE A 50 -1.42 1.95 25.77
C ILE A 50 -2.17 2.42 27.02
N LYS A 51 -3.41 1.95 27.22
CA LYS A 51 -4.17 2.22 28.45
C LYS A 51 -3.52 1.63 29.71
N LYS A 52 -2.58 0.70 29.55
CA LYS A 52 -1.78 0.09 30.63
C LYS A 52 -0.45 0.80 30.85
N GLY A 53 -0.23 1.95 30.20
CA GLY A 53 1.00 2.73 30.31
C GLY A 53 2.14 2.27 29.39
N GLU A 54 1.86 1.39 28.43
CA GLU A 54 2.84 1.08 27.38
C GLU A 54 2.97 2.25 26.40
N LEU A 55 4.20 2.51 25.95
CA LEU A 55 4.49 3.49 24.89
C LEU A 55 3.84 3.08 23.56
N LEU A 56 3.42 4.08 22.78
CA LEU A 56 2.85 3.92 21.44
C LEU A 56 3.86 3.25 20.50
N SER A 57 5.13 3.65 20.55
CA SER A 57 6.22 3.05 19.77
C SER A 57 6.35 1.54 20.02
N GLU A 58 6.33 1.11 21.29
CA GLU A 58 6.37 -0.31 21.65
C GLU A 58 5.12 -1.07 21.23
N CYS A 59 3.94 -0.44 21.28
CA CYS A 59 2.72 -1.04 20.77
C CYS A 59 2.77 -1.24 19.25
N PHE A 60 3.24 -0.25 18.49
CA PHE A 60 3.44 -0.38 17.03
C PHE A 60 4.53 -1.38 16.66
N LYS A 61 5.57 -1.51 17.48
CA LYS A 61 6.60 -2.53 17.33
C LYS A 61 6.04 -3.94 17.44
N LYS A 62 5.16 -4.19 18.43
CA LYS A 62 4.46 -5.48 18.55
C LYS A 62 3.54 -5.78 17.36
N LEU A 63 3.01 -4.75 16.70
CA LEU A 63 2.14 -4.92 15.54
C LEU A 63 2.89 -5.39 14.29
N ASN A 64 4.20 -5.15 14.17
CA ASN A 64 5.00 -5.45 12.97
C ASN A 64 4.37 -4.92 11.67
N ILE A 65 3.72 -3.75 11.71
CA ILE A 65 3.13 -3.08 10.55
C ILE A 65 3.97 -1.87 10.09
N LEU A 66 4.81 -1.36 11.00
CA LEU A 66 5.76 -0.28 10.76
C LEU A 66 7.17 -0.86 10.67
N SER A 67 8.01 -0.23 9.87
CA SER A 67 9.45 -0.46 9.85
C SER A 67 10.09 0.04 11.14
N LEU A 68 11.31 -0.41 11.41
CA LEU A 68 12.05 0.02 12.61
C LEU A 68 12.31 1.53 12.61
N GLU A 69 12.64 2.10 11.44
CA GLU A 69 12.88 3.54 11.28
C GLU A 69 11.63 4.36 11.63
N GLU A 70 10.45 3.91 11.22
CA GLU A 70 9.17 4.56 11.55
C GLU A 70 8.83 4.45 13.04
N ILE A 71 9.15 3.32 13.67
CA ILE A 71 8.95 3.14 15.11
C ILE A 71 9.88 4.08 15.89
N ASP A 72 11.13 4.23 15.46
CA ASP A 72 12.09 5.14 16.09
C ASP A 72 11.64 6.60 15.95
N MET A 73 11.08 6.98 14.80
CA MET A 73 10.47 8.31 14.65
C MET A 73 9.32 8.51 15.64
N ILE A 74 8.42 7.52 15.80
CA ILE A 74 7.32 7.60 16.78
C ILE A 74 7.87 7.77 18.19
N LYS A 75 8.91 7.01 18.54
CA LYS A 75 9.55 7.10 19.85
C LYS A 75 10.11 8.51 20.12
N VAL A 76 10.80 9.11 19.14
CA VAL A 76 11.26 10.50 19.23
C VAL A 76 10.06 11.43 19.41
N GLY A 77 8.99 11.23 18.65
CA GLY A 77 7.74 11.99 18.79
C GLY A 77 7.08 11.87 20.17
N GLU A 78 7.15 10.70 20.80
CA GLU A 78 6.66 10.49 22.17
C GLU A 78 7.50 11.25 23.20
N GLU A 79 8.83 11.24 23.03
CA GLU A 79 9.77 11.95 23.91
C GLU A 79 9.67 13.48 23.76
N SER A 80 9.41 13.97 22.55
CA SER A 80 9.24 15.41 22.25
C SER A 80 7.80 15.91 22.40
N GLY A 81 6.83 15.01 22.58
CA GLY A 81 5.41 15.37 22.66
C GLY A 81 4.81 15.83 21.33
N THR A 82 5.35 15.39 20.19
CA THR A 82 4.94 15.76 18.83
C THR A 82 4.50 14.54 18.01
N VAL A 83 3.82 13.59 18.65
CA VAL A 83 3.40 12.31 18.07
C VAL A 83 2.48 12.54 16.86
N GLU A 84 1.57 13.51 16.94
CA GLU A 84 0.64 13.88 15.87
C GLU A 84 1.36 14.30 14.58
N MET A 85 2.47 15.04 14.71
CA MET A 85 3.29 15.46 13.57
C MET A 85 4.03 14.27 12.96
N VAL A 86 4.58 13.39 13.80
CA VAL A 86 5.32 12.21 13.34
C VAL A 86 4.40 11.23 12.62
N LEU A 87 3.22 10.94 13.17
CA LEU A 87 2.25 10.05 12.53
C LEU A 87 1.81 10.58 11.16
N LYS A 88 1.63 11.90 11.04
CA LYS A 88 1.33 12.58 9.77
C LYS A 88 2.45 12.39 8.76
N GLU A 89 3.68 12.64 9.16
CA GLU A 89 4.85 12.51 8.29
C GLU A 89 5.00 11.08 7.76
N ILE A 90 4.89 10.08 8.64
CA ILE A 90 4.94 8.66 8.25
C ILE A 90 3.83 8.34 7.24
N SER A 91 2.61 8.85 7.47
CA SER A 91 1.48 8.63 6.57
C SER A 91 1.72 9.19 5.16
N LEU A 92 2.31 10.40 5.07
CA LEU A 92 2.62 11.08 3.82
C LEU A 92 3.72 10.34 3.04
N VAL A 93 4.81 9.99 3.72
CA VAL A 93 5.92 9.25 3.11
C VAL A 93 5.43 7.91 2.55
N ARG A 94 4.62 7.16 3.33
CA ARG A 94 4.06 5.89 2.86
C ARG A 94 3.08 6.07 1.69
N ASP A 95 2.26 7.11 1.69
CA ASP A 95 1.32 7.37 0.58
C ASP A 95 2.09 7.72 -0.70
N GLU A 96 3.16 8.52 -0.60
CA GLU A 96 4.04 8.78 -1.74
C GLU A 96 4.69 7.51 -2.29
N GLU A 97 5.24 6.66 -1.42
CA GLU A 97 5.84 5.39 -1.83
C GLU A 97 4.82 4.45 -2.49
N LEU A 98 3.62 4.36 -1.93
CA LEU A 98 2.53 3.58 -2.48
C LEU A 98 2.15 4.08 -3.87
N ASN A 99 1.99 5.40 -4.04
CA ASN A 99 1.68 6.01 -5.32
C ASN A 99 2.81 5.82 -6.35
N LYS A 100 4.08 5.89 -5.92
CA LYS A 100 5.24 5.57 -6.77
C LYS A 100 5.19 4.12 -7.25
N LYS A 101 4.92 3.16 -6.36
CA LYS A 101 4.77 1.73 -6.70
C LYS A 101 3.64 1.51 -7.71
N ILE A 102 2.47 2.11 -7.49
CA ILE A 102 1.33 2.03 -8.43
C ILE A 102 1.73 2.57 -9.79
N LYS A 103 2.37 3.74 -9.83
CA LYS A 103 2.76 4.39 -11.09
C LYS A 103 3.75 3.53 -11.88
N ILE A 104 4.66 2.84 -11.22
CA ILE A 104 5.58 1.89 -11.87
C ILE A 104 4.78 0.72 -12.49
N VAL A 105 3.86 0.13 -11.73
CA VAL A 105 3.00 -0.95 -12.24
C VAL A 105 2.20 -0.50 -13.47
N LEU A 106 1.60 0.69 -13.42
CA LEU A 106 0.86 1.26 -14.55
C LEU A 106 1.74 1.53 -15.77
N LYS A 107 2.96 2.03 -15.57
CA LYS A 107 3.92 2.25 -16.67
C LYS A 107 4.36 0.96 -17.34
N LEU A 108 4.47 -0.15 -16.59
CA LEU A 108 4.82 -1.45 -17.15
C LEU A 108 3.67 -2.09 -17.93
N SER A 109 2.43 -1.71 -17.67
CA SER A 109 1.27 -2.22 -18.42
C SER A 109 1.30 -1.83 -19.90
N GLU A 110 1.84 -0.66 -20.24
CA GLU A 110 1.92 -0.16 -21.63
C GLU A 110 2.78 -1.05 -22.56
N PRO A 111 4.06 -1.37 -22.24
CA PRO A 111 4.86 -2.26 -23.07
C PRO A 111 4.31 -3.69 -23.11
N ILE A 112 3.67 -4.18 -22.04
CA ILE A 112 3.02 -5.49 -22.03
C ILE A 112 1.88 -5.55 -23.06
N LEU A 113 1.06 -4.49 -23.12
CA LEU A 113 -0.02 -4.40 -24.10
C LEU A 113 0.54 -4.36 -25.54
N LEU A 114 1.60 -3.58 -25.77
CA LEU A 114 2.24 -3.49 -27.08
C LEU A 114 2.81 -4.85 -27.54
N LEU A 115 3.48 -5.57 -26.65
CA LEU A 115 3.99 -6.92 -26.93
C LEU A 115 2.84 -7.89 -27.24
N PHE A 116 1.76 -7.86 -26.46
CA PHE A 116 0.60 -8.70 -26.68
C PHE A 116 -0.04 -8.46 -28.06
N VAL A 117 -0.26 -7.20 -28.43
CA VAL A 117 -0.78 -6.83 -29.75
C VAL A 117 0.19 -7.24 -30.86
N GLY A 118 1.50 -7.04 -30.67
CA GLY A 118 2.52 -7.44 -31.64
C GLY A 118 2.53 -8.94 -31.92
N ILE A 119 2.38 -9.77 -30.88
CA ILE A 119 2.29 -11.23 -31.02
C ILE A 119 1.02 -11.62 -31.78
N LEU A 120 -0.13 -11.02 -31.45
CA LEU A 120 -1.39 -11.30 -32.14
C LEU A 120 -1.32 -10.98 -33.63
N ILE A 121 -0.78 -9.79 -33.98
CA ILE A 121 -0.59 -9.39 -35.38
C ILE A 121 0.37 -10.35 -36.09
N SER A 122 1.48 -10.71 -35.44
CA SER A 122 2.47 -11.64 -36.02
C SER A 122 1.87 -13.01 -36.31
N ALA A 123 1.07 -13.55 -35.37
CA ALA A 123 0.35 -14.81 -35.56
C ALA A 123 -0.65 -14.73 -36.72
N PHE A 124 -1.37 -13.61 -36.83
CA PHE A 124 -2.32 -13.37 -37.91
C PHE A 124 -1.64 -13.32 -39.29
N VAL A 125 -0.53 -12.59 -39.40
CA VAL A 125 0.25 -12.50 -40.65
C VAL A 125 0.75 -13.87 -41.08
N ILE A 126 1.39 -14.63 -40.19
CA ILE A 126 1.90 -15.98 -40.50
C ILE A 126 0.75 -16.90 -40.93
N GLY A 127 -0.38 -16.84 -40.22
CA GLY A 127 -1.57 -17.64 -40.54
C GLY A 127 -2.16 -17.34 -41.92
N LEU A 128 -2.08 -16.09 -42.39
CA LEU A 128 -2.54 -15.70 -43.73
C LEU A 128 -1.50 -15.98 -44.83
N TYR A 129 -0.20 -15.89 -44.53
CA TYR A 129 0.85 -16.01 -45.53
C TYR A 129 1.18 -17.46 -45.89
N LEU A 130 1.15 -18.38 -44.92
CA LEU A 130 1.43 -19.81 -45.14
C LEU A 130 0.55 -20.43 -46.25
N PRO A 131 -0.79 -20.24 -46.25
CA PRO A 131 -1.67 -20.78 -47.30
C PRO A 131 -1.37 -20.22 -48.69
N ILE A 132 -0.94 -18.97 -48.79
CA ILE A 132 -0.62 -18.33 -50.08
C ILE A 132 0.61 -19.00 -50.71
N LEU A 133 1.64 -19.27 -49.91
CA LEU A 133 2.84 -20.00 -50.36
C LEU A 133 2.50 -21.44 -50.76
N ASN A 134 1.68 -22.14 -49.96
CA ASN A 134 1.26 -23.49 -50.30
C ASN A 134 0.43 -23.55 -51.60
N MET A 135 -0.36 -22.51 -51.88
CA MET A 135 -1.08 -22.41 -53.14
C MET A 135 -0.13 -22.17 -54.33
N SER A 136 0.88 -21.32 -54.20
CA SER A 136 1.84 -21.09 -55.29
C SER A 136 2.62 -22.34 -55.68
N ASP A 137 3.02 -23.16 -54.70
CA ASP A 137 3.76 -24.41 -54.96
C ASP A 137 2.92 -25.44 -55.74
N ILE A 138 1.59 -25.39 -55.63
CA ILE A 138 0.66 -26.27 -56.37
C ILE A 138 0.54 -25.86 -57.84
N PHE A 139 0.80 -24.59 -58.18
CA PHE A 139 0.70 -24.09 -59.57
C PHE A 139 2.00 -24.23 -60.38
N GLU A 140 3.14 -24.59 -59.77
CA GLU A 140 4.43 -24.81 -60.44
C GLU A 140 4.69 -26.26 -60.90
N ILE A 141 3.71 -27.17 -60.78
CA ILE A 141 3.79 -28.57 -61.24
C ILE A 141 2.87 -28.77 -62.46
#